data_AF-B7G4P4-F1
#
_entry.id   AF-B7G4P4-F1
#
_cell.length_a   1.000
_cell.length_b   1.000
_cell.length_c   1.000
_cell.angle_alpha   90.00
_cell.angle_beta   90.00
_cell.angle_gamma   90.00
#
_symmetry.space_group_name_H-M   'P 1'
#
loop_
_entity.id
_entity.type
_entity.pdbx_description
1 polymer ?
#
loop_
_entity_poly.entity_id
_entity_poly.type
_entity_poly.pdbx_seq_one_letter_code
_entity_poly.pdbx_strand_id
1 'polypeptide(L)'
;MFLVEKTKRERQEKAEQQKLDAQLEHERQQQEVEDRQRRAEEKVTREQQRNTYGKRDRVCEKMASASFESLESEQKSSIVWADTFDVNLDVEVLCTNLDLTGLQSLAQELENITCPKESLTMIHQEVLVAKQREADGDFINGEQSNDKSPVVTPALKPNLWTKEELSALAKAVKKYPPGGSSRWEQIALFVNNLCKQDEPRSTEECIEKYNNVAKTHSIPTDSTNGVAAASEPEDSSQSNEDVWTAEQDQKLQDGQAANPASMGKKSGGPQLQSVSGKSKKQCAQRFKVIRDSFTTVNG
;
A
#
# COMPACT_ATOMS: atom_id res chain seq x y z
N MET A 1 -74.66 -32.80 -10.91
CA MET A 1 -73.37 -33.23 -11.52
C MET A 1 -72.49 -32.05 -11.90
N PHE A 2 -72.95 -31.14 -12.75
CA PHE A 2 -72.15 -30.01 -13.28
C PHE A 2 -71.42 -29.13 -12.23
N LEU A 3 -72.08 -28.75 -11.13
CA LEU A 3 -71.45 -27.92 -10.08
C LEU A 3 -70.30 -28.65 -9.36
N VAL A 4 -70.43 -29.97 -9.17
CA VAL A 4 -69.45 -30.81 -8.47
C VAL A 4 -68.21 -31.03 -9.33
N GLU A 5 -68.38 -31.21 -10.65
CA GLU A 5 -67.27 -31.28 -11.60
C GLU A 5 -66.52 -29.95 -11.71
N LYS A 6 -67.24 -28.82 -11.71
CA LYS A 6 -66.63 -27.49 -11.71
C LYS A 6 -65.75 -27.25 -10.48
N THR A 7 -66.25 -27.56 -9.28
CA THR A 7 -65.45 -27.42 -8.04
C THR A 7 -64.26 -28.37 -7.99
N LYS A 8 -64.38 -29.57 -8.57
CA LYS A 8 -63.27 -30.52 -8.68
C LYS A 8 -62.16 -30.01 -9.60
N ARG A 9 -62.52 -29.43 -10.75
CA ARG A 9 -61.58 -28.80 -11.69
C ARG A 9 -60.86 -27.60 -11.07
N GLU A 10 -61.58 -26.70 -10.42
CA GLU A 10 -60.99 -25.53 -9.73
C GLU A 10 -60.00 -25.94 -8.61
N ARG A 11 -60.30 -27.03 -7.88
CA ARG A 11 -59.37 -27.58 -6.87
C ARG A 11 -58.14 -28.22 -7.50
N GLN A 12 -58.26 -28.88 -8.65
CA GLN A 12 -57.10 -29.42 -9.38
C GLN A 12 -56.21 -28.31 -9.92
N GLU A 13 -56.78 -27.30 -10.58
CA GLU A 13 -56.02 -26.15 -11.10
C GLU A 13 -55.29 -25.41 -9.96
N LYS A 14 -55.95 -25.21 -8.82
CA LYS A 14 -55.30 -24.60 -7.64
C LYS A 14 -54.17 -25.47 -7.08
N ALA A 15 -54.33 -26.80 -7.06
CA ALA A 15 -53.29 -27.71 -6.59
C ALA A 15 -52.10 -27.79 -7.56
N GLU A 16 -52.35 -27.70 -8.87
CA GLU A 16 -51.31 -27.64 -9.90
C GLU A 16 -50.55 -26.32 -9.84
N GLN A 17 -51.25 -25.19 -9.70
CA GLN A 17 -50.63 -23.88 -9.50
C GLN A 17 -49.75 -23.86 -8.24
N GLN A 18 -50.26 -24.38 -7.11
CA GLN A 18 -49.48 -24.46 -5.88
C GLN A 18 -48.23 -25.33 -6.02
N LYS A 19 -48.28 -26.41 -6.80
CA LYS A 19 -47.10 -27.25 -7.08
C LYS A 19 -46.08 -26.51 -7.94
N LEU A 20 -46.54 -25.78 -8.97
CA LEU A 20 -45.67 -24.99 -9.83
C LEU A 20 -44.98 -23.87 -9.04
N ASP A 21 -45.73 -23.13 -8.23
CA ASP A 21 -45.20 -22.06 -7.38
C ASP A 21 -44.19 -22.61 -6.37
N ALA A 22 -44.48 -23.76 -5.75
CA ALA A 22 -43.55 -24.44 -4.84
C ALA A 22 -42.28 -24.93 -5.55
N GLN A 23 -42.39 -25.38 -6.79
CA GLN A 23 -41.25 -25.82 -7.60
C GLN A 23 -40.35 -24.64 -8.00
N LEU A 24 -40.95 -23.53 -8.45
CA LEU A 24 -40.23 -22.28 -8.77
C LEU A 24 -39.56 -21.67 -7.54
N GLU A 25 -40.22 -21.70 -6.38
CA GLU A 25 -39.65 -21.24 -5.12
C GLU A 25 -38.44 -22.09 -4.71
N HIS A 26 -38.55 -23.42 -4.83
CA HIS A 26 -37.46 -24.33 -4.53
C HIS A 26 -36.26 -24.14 -5.48
N GLU A 27 -36.52 -23.97 -6.78
CA GLU A 27 -35.48 -23.68 -7.78
C GLU A 27 -34.78 -22.35 -7.50
N ARG A 28 -35.53 -21.30 -7.13
CA ARG A 28 -34.96 -20.01 -6.73
C ARG A 28 -34.07 -20.14 -5.51
N GLN A 29 -34.50 -20.90 -4.50
CA GLN A 29 -33.71 -21.13 -3.28
C GLN A 29 -32.44 -21.92 -3.58
N GLN A 30 -32.50 -22.93 -4.45
CA GLN A 30 -31.32 -23.69 -4.89
C GLN A 30 -30.32 -22.78 -5.62
N GLN A 31 -30.80 -21.95 -6.55
CA GLN A 31 -29.96 -21.02 -7.28
C GLN A 31 -29.31 -19.97 -6.38
N GLU A 32 -30.03 -19.46 -5.37
CA GLU A 32 -29.48 -18.52 -4.39
C GLU A 32 -28.37 -19.16 -3.54
N VAL A 33 -28.53 -20.41 -3.12
CA VAL A 33 -27.50 -21.15 -2.38
C VAL A 33 -26.28 -21.41 -3.24
N GLU A 34 -26.47 -21.82 -4.50
CA GLU A 34 -25.37 -22.05 -5.44
C GLU A 34 -24.61 -20.76 -5.76
N ASP A 35 -25.31 -19.66 -6.03
CA ASP A 35 -24.70 -18.34 -6.24
C ASP A 35 -23.93 -17.87 -5.01
N ARG A 36 -24.46 -18.13 -3.80
CA ARG A 36 -23.78 -17.81 -2.55
C ARG A 36 -22.51 -18.65 -2.37
N GLN A 37 -22.56 -19.94 -2.71
CA GLN A 37 -21.42 -20.83 -2.64
C GLN A 37 -20.34 -20.43 -3.66
N ARG A 38 -20.72 -20.17 -4.92
CA ARG A 38 -19.78 -19.69 -5.96
C ARG A 38 -19.08 -18.40 -5.54
N ARG A 39 -19.82 -17.42 -5.00
CA ARG A 39 -19.23 -16.16 -4.49
C ARG A 39 -18.33 -16.38 -3.28
N ALA A 40 -18.62 -17.37 -2.44
CA ALA A 40 -17.77 -17.72 -1.30
C ALA A 40 -16.46 -18.38 -1.77
N GLU A 41 -16.55 -19.32 -2.71
CA GLU A 41 -15.40 -20.01 -3.32
C GLU A 41 -14.49 -19.03 -4.06
N GLU A 42 -15.05 -18.14 -4.88
CA GLU A 42 -14.28 -17.10 -5.59
C GLU A 42 -13.52 -16.17 -4.62
N LYS A 43 -14.14 -15.79 -3.49
CA LYS A 43 -13.48 -15.00 -2.44
C LYS A 43 -12.32 -15.77 -1.81
N VAL A 44 -12.52 -17.04 -1.48
CA VAL A 44 -11.48 -17.90 -0.92
C VAL A 44 -10.31 -18.04 -1.91
N THR A 45 -10.59 -18.30 -3.18
CA THR A 45 -9.56 -18.41 -4.22
C THR A 45 -8.80 -17.10 -4.40
N ARG A 46 -9.48 -15.96 -4.46
CA ARG A 46 -8.85 -14.64 -4.59
C ARG A 46 -7.98 -14.31 -3.38
N GLU A 47 -8.45 -14.63 -2.17
CA GLU A 47 -7.68 -14.44 -0.94
C GLU A 47 -6.45 -15.35 -0.90
N GLN A 48 -6.59 -16.62 -1.32
CA GLN A 48 -5.48 -17.56 -1.45
C GLN A 48 -4.44 -17.04 -2.44
N GLN A 49 -4.86 -16.56 -3.61
CA GLN A 49 -3.98 -15.96 -4.62
C GLN A 49 -3.25 -14.72 -4.08
N ARG A 50 -3.95 -13.82 -3.38
CA ARG A 50 -3.36 -12.64 -2.75
C ARG A 50 -2.32 -13.02 -1.69
N ASN A 51 -2.63 -14.02 -0.87
CA ASN A 51 -1.71 -14.52 0.15
C ASN A 51 -0.49 -15.21 -0.46
N THR A 52 -0.66 -15.98 -1.55
CA THR A 52 0.47 -16.61 -2.24
C THR A 52 1.35 -15.56 -2.91
N TYR A 53 0.76 -14.56 -3.55
CA TYR A 53 1.49 -13.46 -4.18
C TYR A 53 2.32 -12.69 -3.14
N GLY A 54 1.70 -12.26 -2.03
CA GLY A 54 2.41 -11.55 -0.96
C GLY A 54 3.50 -12.38 -0.27
N LYS A 55 3.43 -13.72 -0.30
CA LYS A 55 4.52 -14.58 0.15
C LYS A 55 5.69 -14.61 -0.83
N ARG A 56 5.44 -14.55 -2.14
CA ARG A 56 6.49 -14.55 -3.17
C ARG A 56 7.18 -13.19 -3.25
N ASP A 57 6.41 -12.12 -3.19
CA ASP A 57 6.88 -10.73 -3.09
C ASP A 57 7.93 -10.57 -1.98
N ARG A 58 7.58 -10.93 -0.73
CA ARG A 58 8.50 -10.91 0.41
C ARG A 58 9.75 -11.77 0.23
N VAL A 59 9.66 -12.85 -0.54
CA VAL A 59 10.82 -13.72 -0.81
C VAL A 59 11.77 -12.99 -1.76
N CYS A 60 11.27 -12.38 -2.83
CA CYS A 60 12.06 -11.56 -3.74
C CYS A 60 12.72 -10.38 -3.02
N GLU A 61 11.96 -9.60 -2.23
CA GLU A 61 12.49 -8.48 -1.43
C GLU A 61 13.63 -8.93 -0.50
N LYS A 62 13.40 -10.03 0.24
CA LYS A 62 14.39 -10.55 1.19
C LYS A 62 15.65 -11.05 0.49
N MET A 63 15.51 -11.80 -0.61
CA MET A 63 16.66 -12.32 -1.35
C MET A 63 17.45 -11.19 -2.02
N ALA A 64 16.77 -10.21 -2.60
CA ALA A 64 17.39 -9.05 -3.21
C ALA A 64 18.17 -8.23 -2.17
N SER A 65 17.53 -7.89 -1.05
CA SER A 65 18.18 -7.16 0.05
C SER A 65 19.35 -7.93 0.63
N ALA A 66 19.19 -9.22 0.93
CA ALA A 66 20.28 -10.04 1.47
C ALA A 66 21.46 -10.17 0.49
N SER A 67 21.19 -10.30 -0.81
CA SER A 67 22.22 -10.36 -1.84
C SER A 67 22.98 -9.04 -1.94
N PHE A 68 22.27 -7.91 -1.89
CA PHE A 68 22.88 -6.58 -1.90
C PHE A 68 23.72 -6.34 -0.64
N GLU A 69 23.19 -6.65 0.54
CA GLU A 69 23.90 -6.48 1.81
C GLU A 69 25.18 -7.31 1.88
N SER A 70 25.14 -8.53 1.33
CA SER A 70 26.29 -9.46 1.31
C SER A 70 27.43 -9.02 0.40
N LEU A 71 27.21 -8.08 -0.53
CA LEU A 71 28.27 -7.55 -1.39
C LEU A 71 29.21 -6.61 -0.62
N GLU A 72 30.50 -6.69 -0.94
CA GLU A 72 31.50 -5.75 -0.42
C GLU A 72 31.35 -4.35 -1.05
N SER A 73 31.90 -3.33 -0.40
CA SER A 73 31.76 -1.92 -0.85
C SER A 73 32.28 -1.69 -2.27
N GLU A 74 33.34 -2.39 -2.68
CA GLU A 74 33.91 -2.29 -4.03
C GLU A 74 32.99 -2.94 -5.07
N GLN A 75 32.31 -4.05 -4.71
CA GLN A 75 31.34 -4.71 -5.57
C GLN A 75 30.06 -3.89 -5.72
N LYS A 76 29.62 -3.23 -4.63
CA LYS A 76 28.48 -2.30 -4.63
C LYS A 76 28.69 -1.11 -5.57
N SER A 77 29.92 -0.63 -5.69
CA SER A 77 30.26 0.45 -6.64
C SER A 77 30.12 0.06 -8.12
N SER A 78 30.13 -1.24 -8.42
CA SER A 78 30.05 -1.80 -9.78
C SER A 78 28.61 -2.17 -10.21
N ILE A 79 27.62 -2.06 -9.32
CA ILE A 79 26.22 -2.39 -9.60
C ILE A 79 25.37 -1.12 -9.73
N VAL A 80 24.15 -1.27 -10.26
CA VAL A 80 23.28 -0.15 -10.64
C VAL A 80 22.64 0.55 -9.44
N TRP A 81 22.46 -0.15 -8.32
CA TRP A 81 21.77 0.35 -7.14
C TRP A 81 22.72 1.06 -6.17
N ALA A 82 22.33 2.25 -5.68
CA ALA A 82 23.13 3.00 -4.73
C ALA A 82 23.00 2.45 -3.31
N ASP A 83 21.82 1.96 -2.95
CA ASP A 83 21.49 1.42 -1.64
C ASP A 83 20.38 0.35 -1.71
N THR A 84 20.03 -0.21 -0.54
CA THR A 84 18.96 -1.20 -0.42
C THR A 84 17.58 -0.62 -0.78
N PHE A 85 17.39 0.70 -0.68
CA PHE A 85 16.12 1.34 -1.04
C PHE A 85 15.90 1.27 -2.57
N ASP A 86 16.92 1.57 -3.36
CA ASP A 86 16.86 1.45 -4.82
C ASP A 86 16.58 0.00 -5.27
N VAL A 87 17.17 -0.99 -4.59
CA VAL A 87 16.90 -2.42 -4.83
C VAL A 87 15.42 -2.73 -4.58
N ASN A 88 14.88 -2.29 -3.44
CA ASN A 88 13.49 -2.55 -3.07
C ASN A 88 12.50 -1.85 -4.01
N LEU A 89 12.83 -0.66 -4.49
CA LEU A 89 12.00 0.04 -5.48
C LEU A 89 11.93 -0.75 -6.81
N ASP A 90 13.04 -1.31 -7.26
CA ASP A 90 13.07 -2.14 -8.46
C ASP A 90 12.35 -3.49 -8.25
N VAL A 91 12.40 -4.08 -7.05
CA VAL A 91 11.57 -5.25 -6.69
C VAL A 91 10.08 -4.89 -6.69
N GLU A 92 9.69 -3.71 -6.21
CA GLU A 92 8.30 -3.23 -6.29
C GLU A 92 7.83 -3.12 -7.74
N VAL A 93 8.67 -2.60 -8.64
CA VAL A 93 8.38 -2.56 -10.09
C VAL A 93 8.15 -3.96 -10.66
N LEU A 94 8.96 -4.95 -10.26
CA LEU A 94 8.74 -6.33 -10.68
C LEU A 94 7.42 -6.88 -10.16
N CYS A 95 7.09 -6.60 -8.91
CA CYS A 95 5.85 -7.07 -8.31
C CYS A 95 4.65 -6.45 -9.05
N THR A 96 4.65 -5.16 -9.35
CA THR A 96 3.54 -4.54 -10.09
C THR A 96 3.38 -5.07 -11.51
N ASN A 97 4.44 -5.60 -12.12
CA ASN A 97 4.45 -6.00 -13.53
C ASN A 97 4.42 -7.51 -13.79
N LEU A 98 4.73 -8.34 -12.79
CA LEU A 98 4.68 -9.79 -12.91
C LEU A 98 3.38 -10.33 -12.32
N ASP A 99 2.79 -11.29 -13.03
CA ASP A 99 1.70 -12.09 -12.49
C ASP A 99 2.22 -13.11 -11.46
N LEU A 100 1.31 -13.84 -10.81
CA LEU A 100 1.69 -14.85 -9.81
C LEU A 100 2.66 -15.88 -10.39
N THR A 101 2.51 -16.24 -11.66
CA THR A 101 3.35 -17.22 -12.35
C THR A 101 4.77 -16.70 -12.54
N GLY A 102 4.91 -15.49 -13.12
CA GLY A 102 6.21 -14.86 -13.34
C GLY A 102 6.96 -14.62 -12.04
N LEU A 103 6.26 -14.15 -11.00
CA LEU A 103 6.86 -13.92 -9.69
C LEU A 103 7.29 -15.24 -9.01
N GLN A 104 6.55 -16.34 -9.21
CA GLN A 104 6.95 -17.67 -8.75
C GLN A 104 8.22 -18.17 -9.46
N SER A 105 8.28 -18.02 -10.79
CA SER A 105 9.45 -18.40 -11.58
C SER A 105 10.69 -17.62 -11.15
N LEU A 106 10.58 -16.29 -11.02
CA LEU A 106 11.67 -15.43 -10.56
C LEU A 106 12.15 -15.82 -9.16
N ALA A 107 11.22 -16.01 -8.21
CA ALA A 107 11.57 -16.41 -6.85
C ALA A 107 12.32 -17.76 -6.83
N GLN A 108 11.88 -18.74 -7.62
CA GLN A 108 12.52 -20.06 -7.70
C GLN A 108 13.92 -19.99 -8.31
N GLU A 109 14.12 -19.15 -9.32
CA GLU A 109 15.42 -18.98 -9.96
C GLU A 109 16.41 -18.29 -9.03
N LEU A 110 15.97 -17.25 -8.32
CA LEU A 110 16.78 -16.57 -7.30
C LEU A 110 17.18 -17.49 -6.13
N GLU A 111 16.32 -18.43 -5.73
CA GLU A 111 16.67 -19.45 -4.72
C GLU A 111 17.80 -20.39 -5.19
N ASN A 112 17.95 -20.61 -6.49
CA ASN A 112 18.98 -21.48 -7.06
C ASN A 112 20.31 -20.76 -7.31
N ILE A 113 20.31 -19.42 -7.37
CA ILE A 113 21.52 -18.63 -7.58
C ILE A 113 22.25 -18.46 -6.24
N THR A 114 23.50 -18.91 -6.21
CA THR A 114 24.36 -18.82 -5.00
C THR A 114 25.27 -17.60 -5.01
N CYS A 115 25.45 -16.94 -6.16
CA CYS A 115 26.27 -15.75 -6.30
C CYS A 115 25.43 -14.48 -6.11
N PRO A 116 25.66 -13.66 -5.07
CA PRO A 116 24.84 -12.46 -4.81
C PRO A 116 24.80 -11.47 -5.98
N LYS A 117 25.93 -11.28 -6.68
CA LYS A 117 26.01 -10.38 -7.83
C LYS A 117 25.17 -10.87 -9.02
N GLU A 118 25.11 -12.18 -9.22
CA GLU A 118 24.32 -12.79 -10.29
C GLU A 118 22.82 -12.67 -10.02
N SER A 119 22.37 -12.91 -8.78
CA SER A 119 20.98 -12.72 -8.37
C SER A 119 20.51 -11.28 -8.60
N LEU A 120 21.35 -10.32 -8.22
CA LEU A 120 21.13 -8.89 -8.41
C LEU A 120 21.09 -8.49 -9.89
N THR A 121 21.98 -9.05 -10.72
CA THR A 121 21.99 -8.80 -12.16
C THR A 121 20.72 -9.34 -12.82
N MET A 122 20.26 -10.52 -12.39
CA MET A 122 19.01 -11.13 -12.87
C MET A 122 17.79 -10.25 -12.54
N ILE A 123 17.68 -9.79 -11.30
CA ILE A 123 16.61 -8.87 -10.87
C ILE A 123 16.63 -7.61 -11.73
N HIS A 124 17.80 -7.00 -11.92
CA HIS A 124 17.92 -5.79 -12.73
C HIS A 124 17.51 -6.04 -14.20
N GLN A 125 17.89 -7.17 -14.77
CA GLN A 125 17.50 -7.54 -16.12
C GLN A 125 15.98 -7.69 -16.26
N GLU A 126 15.33 -8.36 -15.30
CA GLU A 126 13.88 -8.52 -15.31
C GLU A 126 13.16 -7.17 -15.17
N VAL A 127 13.73 -6.24 -14.39
CA VAL A 127 13.22 -4.87 -14.25
C VAL A 127 13.28 -4.13 -15.58
N LEU A 128 14.39 -4.26 -16.32
CA LEU A 128 14.52 -3.66 -17.65
C LEU A 128 13.48 -4.25 -18.62
N VAL A 129 13.25 -5.57 -18.56
CA VAL A 129 12.21 -6.23 -19.36
C VAL A 129 10.82 -5.72 -18.98
N ALA A 130 10.51 -5.60 -17.69
CA ALA A 130 9.24 -5.06 -17.21
C ALA A 130 9.03 -3.61 -17.68
N LYS A 131 10.01 -2.73 -17.49
CA LYS A 131 9.97 -1.32 -17.94
C LYS A 131 9.85 -1.21 -19.46
N GLN A 132 10.46 -2.13 -20.22
CA GLN A 132 10.34 -2.18 -21.68
C GLN A 132 8.94 -2.62 -22.12
N ARG A 133 8.37 -3.65 -21.48
CA ARG A 133 6.97 -4.08 -21.74
C ARG A 133 5.97 -2.99 -21.41
N GLU A 134 6.17 -2.27 -20.31
CA GLU A 134 5.38 -1.07 -19.97
C GLU A 134 5.47 0.00 -21.06
N ALA A 135 6.68 0.24 -21.60
CA ALA A 135 6.91 1.23 -22.66
C ALA A 135 6.30 0.81 -24.00
N ASP A 136 6.30 -0.49 -24.31
CA ASP A 136 5.70 -1.07 -25.52
C ASP A 136 4.17 -1.22 -25.40
N GLY A 137 3.60 -0.89 -24.24
CA GLY A 137 2.16 -0.94 -23.97
C GLY A 137 1.61 -2.35 -23.75
N ASP A 138 2.49 -3.33 -23.54
CA ASP A 138 2.14 -4.73 -23.31
C ASP A 138 1.91 -4.96 -21.81
N PHE A 139 0.81 -4.40 -21.30
CA PHE A 139 0.33 -4.73 -19.96
C PHE A 139 -0.33 -6.10 -20.00
N ILE A 140 0.29 -7.10 -19.36
CA ILE A 140 -0.41 -8.32 -18.94
C ILE A 140 -1.36 -7.93 -17.80
N ASN A 141 -2.51 -7.37 -18.14
CA ASN A 141 -3.67 -7.49 -17.27
C ASN A 141 -4.15 -8.93 -17.38
N GLY A 142 -4.24 -9.61 -16.24
CA GLY A 142 -4.63 -11.01 -16.12
C GLY A 142 -6.06 -11.30 -16.58
N GLU A 143 -6.30 -11.22 -17.88
CA GLU A 143 -7.30 -12.01 -18.59
C GLU A 143 -6.57 -12.81 -19.67
N GLN A 144 -6.71 -14.13 -19.56
CA GLN A 144 -6.13 -15.11 -20.46
C GLN A 144 -6.37 -14.70 -21.92
N SER A 145 -5.30 -14.52 -22.68
CA SER A 145 -5.36 -14.59 -24.14
C SER A 145 -4.18 -15.39 -24.67
N ASN A 146 -4.54 -16.50 -25.28
CA ASN A 146 -3.68 -17.34 -26.08
C ASN A 146 -3.43 -16.64 -27.43
N ASP A 147 -2.22 -16.82 -27.94
CA ASP A 147 -1.76 -16.62 -29.34
C ASP A 147 -1.24 -15.24 -29.82
N LYS A 148 0.09 -15.23 -30.04
CA LYS A 148 0.90 -14.64 -31.13
C LYS A 148 0.83 -13.14 -31.49
N SER A 149 2.00 -12.51 -31.31
CA SER A 149 2.60 -11.31 -31.93
C SER A 149 2.54 -11.26 -33.47
N PRO A 150 2.96 -10.16 -34.16
CA PRO A 150 2.93 -8.71 -33.88
C PRO A 150 2.18 -7.93 -35.00
N VAL A 151 1.91 -6.62 -34.82
CA VAL A 151 2.09 -5.52 -35.81
C VAL A 151 1.49 -4.18 -35.31
N VAL A 152 2.40 -3.25 -35.00
CA VAL A 152 2.44 -1.77 -35.21
C VAL A 152 1.12 -0.96 -35.30
N THR A 153 0.85 -0.10 -34.30
CA THR A 153 0.74 1.40 -34.33
C THR A 153 -0.10 1.95 -33.17
N PRO A 154 0.17 3.18 -32.68
CA PRO A 154 -0.13 3.60 -31.31
C PRO A 154 -1.48 4.32 -31.19
N ALA A 155 -2.29 3.88 -30.22
CA ALA A 155 -3.34 4.68 -29.61
C ALA A 155 -3.10 4.70 -28.10
N LEU A 156 -2.36 5.70 -27.65
CA LEU A 156 -2.10 5.99 -26.23
C LEU A 156 -3.44 6.17 -25.51
N LYS A 157 -3.66 5.41 -24.43
CA LYS A 157 -4.78 5.62 -23.50
C LYS A 157 -4.38 6.65 -22.42
N PRO A 158 -5.31 7.51 -21.98
CA PRO A 158 -5.03 8.79 -21.28
C PRO A 158 -4.71 8.72 -19.78
N ASN A 159 -4.52 7.54 -19.16
CA ASN A 159 -4.54 7.41 -17.69
C ASN A 159 -3.20 7.15 -16.99
N LEU A 160 -2.07 7.22 -17.69
CA LEU A 160 -0.74 7.03 -17.07
C LEU A 160 -0.10 8.38 -16.72
N TRP A 161 0.13 8.61 -15.42
CA TRP A 161 0.86 9.78 -14.93
C TRP A 161 2.34 9.66 -15.29
N THR A 162 2.78 10.47 -16.23
CA THR A 162 4.16 10.65 -16.66
C THR A 162 5.04 11.29 -15.57
N LYS A 163 6.35 11.07 -15.66
CA LYS A 163 7.34 11.69 -14.75
C LYS A 163 7.27 13.21 -14.74
N GLU A 164 6.91 13.81 -15.88
CA GLU A 164 6.71 15.25 -16.02
C GLU A 164 5.49 15.74 -15.23
N GLU A 165 4.36 15.01 -15.31
CA GLU A 165 3.15 15.31 -14.54
C GLU A 165 3.39 15.19 -13.03
N LEU A 166 4.15 14.17 -12.59
CA LEU A 166 4.51 14.02 -11.18
C LEU A 166 5.39 15.17 -10.68
N SER A 167 6.36 15.61 -11.50
CA SER A 167 7.17 16.79 -11.19
C SER A 167 6.34 18.07 -11.16
N ALA A 168 5.40 18.23 -12.09
CA ALA A 168 4.48 19.36 -12.15
C ALA A 168 3.57 19.39 -10.92
N LEU A 169 3.02 18.25 -10.51
CA LEU A 169 2.18 18.10 -9.33
C LEU A 169 2.95 18.45 -8.05
N ALA A 170 4.18 17.94 -7.89
CA ALA A 170 5.02 18.27 -6.74
C ALA A 170 5.32 19.78 -6.64
N LYS A 171 5.61 20.42 -7.78
CA LYS A 171 5.82 21.88 -7.86
C LYS A 171 4.54 22.66 -7.54
N ALA A 172 3.40 22.22 -8.07
CA ALA A 172 2.11 22.85 -7.84
C ALA A 172 1.69 22.78 -6.37
N VAL A 173 1.83 21.62 -5.73
CA VAL A 173 1.52 21.42 -4.32
C VAL A 173 2.37 22.31 -3.40
N LYS A 174 3.65 22.53 -3.75
CA LYS A 174 4.55 23.45 -3.04
C LYS A 174 4.18 24.92 -3.27
N LYS A 175 3.77 25.26 -4.49
CA LYS A 175 3.38 26.62 -4.90
C LYS A 175 2.05 27.07 -4.28
N TYR A 176 1.11 26.13 -4.12
CA TYR A 176 -0.20 26.37 -3.55
C TYR A 176 -0.32 25.64 -2.19
N PRO A 177 0.03 26.30 -1.06
CA PRO A 177 -0.02 25.69 0.27
C PRO A 177 -1.45 25.38 0.76
N PRO A 178 -1.61 24.51 1.78
CA PRO A 178 -2.93 24.14 2.31
C PRO A 178 -3.63 25.33 2.98
N GLY A 179 -4.93 25.52 2.70
CA GLY A 179 -5.73 26.55 3.37
C GLY A 179 -6.98 27.05 2.63
N GLY A 180 -7.13 26.77 1.33
CA GLY A 180 -8.31 27.18 0.55
C GLY A 180 -8.93 26.04 -0.27
N SER A 181 -10.25 26.02 -0.38
CA SER A 181 -11.00 24.99 -1.14
C SER A 181 -10.65 24.98 -2.64
N SER A 182 -10.27 26.13 -3.21
CA SER A 182 -9.85 26.28 -4.62
C SER A 182 -8.41 25.83 -4.89
N ARG A 183 -7.70 25.29 -3.90
CA ARG A 183 -6.29 24.87 -4.04
C ARG A 183 -6.13 23.83 -5.14
N TRP A 184 -6.99 22.82 -5.14
CA TRP A 184 -6.88 21.70 -6.06
C TRP A 184 -7.20 22.08 -7.50
N GLU A 185 -8.14 23.02 -7.69
CA GLU A 185 -8.42 23.63 -9.00
C GLU A 185 -7.17 24.32 -9.58
N GLN A 186 -6.45 25.09 -8.77
CA GLN A 186 -5.22 25.76 -9.20
C GLN A 186 -4.07 24.78 -9.46
N ILE A 187 -4.02 23.67 -8.71
CA ILE A 187 -3.04 22.60 -8.93
C ILE A 187 -3.31 21.87 -10.24
N ALA A 188 -4.56 21.46 -10.51
CA ALA A 188 -4.94 20.79 -11.74
C ALA A 188 -4.67 21.68 -12.96
N LEU A 189 -5.06 22.95 -12.91
CA LEU A 189 -4.75 23.93 -13.95
C LEU A 189 -3.24 24.08 -14.18
N PHE A 190 -2.44 24.11 -13.11
CA PHE A 190 -0.99 24.21 -13.23
C PHE A 190 -0.36 22.98 -13.91
N VAL A 191 -0.79 21.77 -13.52
CA VAL A 191 -0.32 20.51 -14.12
C VAL A 191 -0.68 20.47 -15.61
N ASN A 192 -1.95 20.76 -15.95
CA ASN A 192 -2.43 20.72 -17.33
C ASN A 192 -1.74 21.76 -18.22
N ASN A 193 -1.49 22.97 -17.71
CA ASN A 193 -0.81 24.03 -18.46
C ASN A 193 0.66 23.70 -18.72
N LEU A 194 1.33 23.00 -17.79
CA LEU A 194 2.74 22.68 -17.90
C LEU A 194 2.99 21.45 -18.76
N CYS A 195 2.15 20.43 -18.62
CA CYS A 195 2.29 19.14 -19.31
C CYS A 195 1.54 19.07 -20.65
N LYS A 196 0.70 20.06 -20.97
CA LYS A 196 -0.02 20.22 -22.25
C LYS A 196 -0.59 18.91 -22.81
N GLN A 197 -1.27 18.16 -21.94
CA GLN A 197 -1.87 16.87 -22.28
C GLN A 197 -3.06 17.06 -23.24
N ASP A 198 -3.30 16.08 -24.12
CA ASP A 198 -4.47 16.06 -25.00
C ASP A 198 -5.78 15.93 -24.20
N GLU A 199 -5.73 15.27 -23.03
CA GLU A 199 -6.82 15.21 -22.05
C GLU A 199 -6.38 15.82 -20.72
N PRO A 200 -7.06 16.87 -20.22
CA PRO A 200 -6.67 17.56 -18.99
C PRO A 200 -6.98 16.72 -17.75
N ARG A 201 -6.02 16.63 -16.83
CA ARG A 201 -6.18 16.01 -15.51
C ARG A 201 -7.19 16.76 -14.67
N SER A 202 -8.08 16.01 -14.04
CA SER A 202 -9.06 16.51 -13.09
C SER A 202 -8.44 16.85 -11.73
N THR A 203 -9.19 17.60 -10.93
CA THR A 203 -8.84 17.91 -9.54
C THR A 203 -8.74 16.67 -8.67
N GLU A 204 -9.64 15.71 -8.89
CA GLU A 204 -9.75 14.45 -8.18
C GLU A 204 -8.52 13.57 -8.41
N GLU A 205 -8.07 13.44 -9.67
CA GLU A 205 -6.86 12.68 -10.01
C GLU A 205 -5.61 13.28 -9.37
N CYS A 206 -5.51 14.62 -9.33
CA CYS A 206 -4.38 15.31 -8.67
C CYS A 206 -4.36 15.04 -7.15
N ILE A 207 -5.53 15.01 -6.51
CA ILE A 207 -5.66 14.70 -5.07
C ILE A 207 -5.27 13.25 -4.81
N GLU A 208 -5.81 12.31 -5.57
CA GLU A 208 -5.53 10.88 -5.41
C GLU A 208 -4.05 10.59 -5.61
N LYS A 209 -3.45 11.12 -6.67
CA LYS A 209 -2.03 10.90 -6.96
C LYS A 209 -1.14 11.52 -5.90
N TYR A 210 -1.44 12.73 -5.42
CA TYR A 210 -0.69 13.35 -4.31
C TYR A 210 -0.76 12.52 -3.03
N ASN A 211 -1.94 12.02 -2.66
CA ASN A 211 -2.12 11.21 -1.47
C ASN A 211 -1.38 9.86 -1.57
N ASN A 212 -1.34 9.25 -2.75
CA ASN A 212 -0.59 8.02 -2.97
C ASN A 212 0.92 8.25 -2.83
N VAL A 213 1.46 9.35 -3.40
CA VAL A 213 2.88 9.71 -3.27
C VAL A 213 3.25 10.15 -1.85
N ALA A 214 2.36 10.84 -1.14
CA ALA A 214 2.60 11.26 0.24
C ALA A 214 2.60 10.08 1.23
N LYS A 215 1.77 9.05 0.97
CA LYS A 215 1.75 7.82 1.77
C LYS A 215 3.05 7.02 1.62
N THR A 216 3.66 7.01 0.44
CA THR A 216 4.92 6.27 0.20
C THR A 216 6.15 6.98 0.79
N HIS A 217 6.11 8.30 0.99
CA HIS A 217 7.20 9.08 1.59
C HIS A 217 7.13 9.25 3.12
N SER A 218 6.20 8.56 3.80
CA SER A 218 6.00 8.68 5.26
C SER A 218 6.70 7.55 6.05
N ILE A 219 7.97 7.25 5.74
CA ILE A 219 8.86 6.41 6.56
C ILE A 219 9.94 7.30 7.18
N PRO A 220 10.09 7.34 8.52
CA PRO A 220 11.11 8.13 9.21
C PRO A 220 12.51 7.53 8.99
N THR A 221 13.44 8.36 8.53
CA THR A 221 14.88 8.08 8.45
C THR A 221 15.49 8.04 9.85
N ASP A 222 16.16 6.95 10.23
CA ASP A 222 17.19 6.97 11.27
C ASP A 222 18.36 6.03 10.92
N SER A 223 19.55 6.55 11.17
CA SER A 223 20.84 5.90 11.41
C SER A 223 21.74 5.52 10.22
N THR A 224 22.45 6.56 9.75
CA THR A 224 23.83 6.47 9.25
C THR A 224 24.83 6.22 10.39
N ASN A 225 25.61 5.15 10.21
CA ASN A 225 26.99 4.84 10.65
C ASN A 225 27.51 5.23 12.04
N GLY A 226 28.08 4.21 12.69
CA GLY A 226 28.89 4.35 13.90
C GLY A 226 30.24 5.03 13.66
N VAL A 227 30.84 5.50 14.75
CA VAL A 227 32.27 5.78 14.88
C VAL A 227 32.69 5.60 16.34
N ALA A 228 33.81 4.92 16.56
CA ALA A 228 34.76 5.25 17.63
C ALA A 228 36.14 5.33 16.92
N ALA A 229 37.00 6.33 17.11
CA ALA A 229 37.25 7.06 18.33
C ALA A 229 37.91 8.45 18.11
N ALA A 230 37.66 9.32 19.10
CA ALA A 230 38.55 10.32 19.71
C ALA A 230 39.05 11.54 18.91
N SER A 231 38.54 12.73 19.28
CA SER A 231 39.22 13.75 20.13
C SER A 231 38.54 15.14 19.96
N GLU A 232 38.30 15.84 21.07
CA GLU A 232 37.72 17.21 21.20
C GLU A 232 38.67 18.33 20.66
N PRO A 233 38.35 19.66 20.68
CA PRO A 233 37.17 20.41 21.15
C PRO A 233 36.65 21.52 20.17
N GLU A 234 35.67 22.31 20.64
CA GLU A 234 35.27 23.69 20.23
C GLU A 234 33.86 23.87 19.62
N ASP A 235 32.96 24.32 20.50
CA ASP A 235 31.89 25.34 20.35
C ASP A 235 31.10 25.47 19.02
N SER A 236 29.86 24.98 19.01
CA SER A 236 28.66 25.81 18.74
C SER A 236 27.35 25.01 18.84
N SER A 237 26.56 25.44 19.82
CA SER A 237 25.15 25.15 20.10
C SER A 237 24.26 24.65 18.94
N GLN A 238 23.80 23.38 19.04
CA GLN A 238 22.40 23.00 18.78
C GLN A 238 22.08 21.63 19.42
N SER A 239 20.90 21.56 20.03
CA SER A 239 20.57 20.73 21.19
C SER A 239 20.14 19.29 20.91
N ASN A 240 20.62 18.36 21.75
CA ASN A 240 20.10 17.02 21.98
C ASN A 240 18.64 17.05 22.48
N GLU A 241 17.65 17.07 21.58
CA GLU A 241 16.23 17.19 21.94
C GLU A 241 15.47 15.88 22.20
N ASP A 242 16.06 14.69 22.06
CA ASP A 242 15.28 13.44 22.14
C ASP A 242 15.58 12.50 23.33
N VAL A 243 16.52 12.84 24.19
CA VAL A 243 16.74 12.08 25.44
C VAL A 243 15.74 12.55 26.51
N TRP A 244 14.98 11.63 27.08
CA TRP A 244 14.08 11.90 28.22
C TRP A 244 14.86 11.76 29.52
N THR A 245 14.91 12.81 30.32
CA THR A 245 15.55 12.74 31.65
C THR A 245 14.59 12.13 32.68
N ALA A 246 15.14 11.55 33.76
CA ALA A 246 14.35 10.98 34.84
C ALA A 246 13.36 11.99 35.45
N GLU A 247 13.75 13.27 35.55
CA GLU A 247 12.87 14.34 36.03
C GLU A 247 11.72 14.67 35.06
N GLN A 248 11.97 14.58 33.75
CA GLN A 248 10.94 14.79 32.72
C GLN A 248 9.94 13.64 32.69
N ASP A 249 10.42 12.40 32.81
CA ASP A 249 9.56 11.22 32.93
C ASP A 249 8.76 11.24 34.24
N GLN A 250 9.36 11.65 35.36
CA GLN A 250 8.66 11.79 36.65
C GLN A 250 7.54 12.85 36.56
N LYS A 251 7.81 14.04 35.99
CA LYS A 251 6.77 15.07 35.81
C LYS A 251 5.63 14.61 34.91
N LEU A 252 5.93 13.81 33.87
CA LEU A 252 4.91 13.28 32.98
C LEU A 252 4.04 12.21 33.67
N GLN A 253 4.63 11.39 34.55
CA GLN A 253 3.94 10.39 35.36
C GLN A 253 3.11 11.03 36.48
N ASP A 254 3.64 12.06 37.15
CA ASP A 254 2.92 12.82 38.18
C ASP A 254 1.69 13.53 37.60
N GLY A 255 1.81 14.10 36.40
CA GLY A 255 0.67 14.71 35.68
C GLY A 255 -0.44 13.72 35.31
N GLN A 256 -0.10 12.43 35.14
CA GLN A 256 -1.08 11.35 34.94
C GLN A 256 -1.71 10.91 36.25
N ALA A 257 -0.92 10.78 37.31
CA ALA A 257 -1.41 10.45 38.65
C ALA A 257 -2.35 11.53 39.20
N ALA A 258 -2.11 12.79 38.85
CA ALA A 258 -2.97 13.92 39.20
C ALA A 258 -4.29 13.97 38.40
N ASN A 259 -4.43 13.18 37.33
CA ASN A 259 -5.65 13.12 36.53
C ASN A 259 -6.10 11.67 36.29
N PRO A 260 -6.51 10.94 37.35
CA PRO A 260 -7.08 9.61 37.19
C PRO A 260 -8.38 9.74 36.40
N ALA A 261 -8.61 8.83 35.46
CA ALA A 261 -9.63 8.84 34.40
C ALA A 261 -11.12 8.81 34.87
N SER A 262 -11.47 9.55 35.92
CA SER A 262 -12.79 9.62 36.54
C SER A 262 -13.56 10.92 36.25
N MET A 263 -13.14 11.76 35.29
CA MET A 263 -13.98 12.84 34.78
C MET A 263 -14.48 12.51 33.38
N GLY A 264 -15.79 12.32 33.30
CA GLY A 264 -16.50 11.71 32.18
C GLY A 264 -16.42 12.46 30.85
N LYS A 265 -16.80 11.71 29.81
CA LYS A 265 -17.03 12.09 28.41
C LYS A 265 -17.51 13.55 28.25
N LYS A 266 -16.57 14.48 28.05
CA LYS A 266 -16.68 15.81 27.39
C LYS A 266 -15.64 16.79 27.95
N SER A 267 -14.35 16.53 27.71
CA SER A 267 -13.33 17.59 27.59
C SER A 267 -12.14 17.00 26.83
N GLY A 268 -11.54 17.80 25.96
CA GLY A 268 -10.56 17.33 24.98
C GLY A 268 -9.26 16.88 25.63
N GLY A 269 -8.96 15.59 25.49
CA GLY A 269 -7.65 14.98 25.75
C GLY A 269 -7.13 15.11 27.19
N PRO A 270 -6.15 14.27 27.60
CA PRO A 270 -5.37 14.57 28.79
C PRO A 270 -4.70 15.93 28.57
N GLN A 271 -4.95 16.91 29.44
CA GLN A 271 -4.17 18.14 29.47
C GLN A 271 -2.72 17.75 29.79
N LEU A 272 -1.93 17.47 28.75
CA LEU A 272 -0.52 17.13 28.87
C LEU A 272 0.17 18.31 29.54
N GLN A 273 0.50 18.14 30.81
CA GLN A 273 1.22 19.13 31.58
C GLN A 273 2.55 19.42 30.86
N SER A 274 2.86 20.69 30.64
CA SER A 274 4.03 21.10 29.87
C SER A 274 5.30 20.64 30.59
N VAL A 275 5.97 19.65 30.02
CA VAL A 275 7.31 19.23 30.44
C VAL A 275 8.32 20.18 29.76
N SER A 276 9.16 20.84 30.57
CA SER A 276 10.13 21.83 30.07
C SER A 276 11.05 21.21 29.02
N GLY A 277 11.10 21.82 27.83
CA GLY A 277 11.92 21.35 26.71
C GLY A 277 11.30 20.22 25.88
N LYS A 278 10.04 19.82 26.12
CA LYS A 278 9.36 18.78 25.33
C LYS A 278 8.03 19.29 24.76
N SER A 279 7.77 18.97 23.50
CA SER A 279 6.52 19.30 22.82
C SER A 279 5.35 18.42 23.27
N LYS A 280 4.11 18.88 23.07
CA LYS A 280 2.91 18.09 23.36
C LYS A 280 2.89 16.74 22.62
N LYS A 281 3.42 16.72 21.39
CA LYS A 281 3.51 15.50 20.57
C LYS A 281 4.51 14.51 21.18
N GLN A 282 5.66 14.98 21.64
CA GLN A 282 6.65 14.14 22.33
C GLN A 282 6.09 13.58 23.64
N CYS A 283 5.36 14.38 24.42
CA CYS A 283 4.72 13.91 25.64
C CYS A 283 3.66 12.83 25.37
N ALA A 284 2.85 12.98 24.31
CA ALA A 284 1.87 11.97 23.89
C ALA A 284 2.53 10.67 23.38
N GLN A 285 3.65 10.78 22.66
CA GLN A 285 4.39 9.62 22.15
C GLN A 285 5.07 8.86 23.29
N ARG A 286 5.68 9.56 24.24
CA ARG A 286 6.28 8.96 25.43
C ARG A 286 5.24 8.28 26.31
N PHE A 287 4.06 8.89 26.46
CA PHE A 287 2.92 8.28 27.15
C PHE A 287 2.51 6.94 26.53
N LYS A 288 2.44 6.87 25.20
CA LYS A 288 2.11 5.62 24.50
C LYS A 288 3.14 4.52 24.80
N VAL A 289 4.43 4.84 24.75
CA VAL A 289 5.51 3.89 25.06
C VAL A 289 5.42 3.37 26.50
N ILE A 290 5.20 4.25 27.47
CA ILE A 290 5.06 3.87 28.89
C ILE A 290 3.84 2.95 29.06
N ARG A 291 2.67 3.32 28.51
CA ARG A 291 1.44 2.51 28.63
C ARG A 291 1.62 1.13 28.00
N ASP A 292 2.20 1.08 26.82
CA ASP A 292 2.37 -0.17 26.08
C ASP A 292 3.36 -1.09 26.84
N SER A 293 4.39 -0.53 27.50
CA SER A 293 5.30 -1.31 28.36
C SER A 293 4.62 -1.95 29.57
N PHE A 294 3.63 -1.29 30.19
CA PHE A 294 2.84 -1.88 31.28
C PHE A 294 1.86 -2.96 30.81
N THR A 295 1.38 -2.89 29.56
CA THR A 295 0.50 -3.92 28.99
C THR A 295 1.22 -5.19 28.59
N THR A 296 2.52 -5.11 28.25
CA THR A 296 3.32 -6.28 27.86
C THR A 296 3.79 -7.11 29.07
N VAL A 297 3.82 -6.53 30.27
CA VAL A 297 4.31 -7.20 31.49
C VAL A 297 3.23 -8.01 32.23
N ASN A 298 1.95 -7.90 31.84
CA ASN A 298 0.83 -8.64 32.45
C ASN A 298 0.11 -9.59 31.48
N GLY A 299 0.78 -10.03 30.41
CA GLY A 299 0.27 -11.02 29.45
C GLY A 299 0.97 -12.36 29.57
#